data_AF-A0A1B9I7A3-F1
#
_entry.id   AF-A0A1B9I7A3-F1
#
_cell.length_a   1.000
_cell.length_b   1.000
_cell.length_c   1.000
_cell.angle_alpha   90.00
_cell.angle_beta   90.00
_cell.angle_gamma   90.00
#
_symmetry.space_group_name_H-M   'P 1'
#
loop_
_entity.id
_entity.type
_entity.pdbx_description
1 polymer ?
#
loop_
_entity_poly.entity_id
_entity_poly.type
_entity_poly.pdbx_seq_one_letter_code
_entity_poly.pdbx_strand_id
1 'polypeptide(L)'
;MLSIALITLLSPLVAYGAYTPQGRSSGIESRANGGQTCTIQSGGSNTTDDSPAFRDAAKQCANGGTLLFKEGVDYYFNTPVNATLNNVDIQFKGNVHLPQNISYVQGIVNGSTGGNTWWINLTGDNVNFTGTTNLSTGWIYGYGQQWWDANPKNGSGIASRPHLWRFNLTNGNIKNIKIRKPIAWVTTLNGYNINVDNVFVDAATTPGGGFPFNTDGFDVAAKNVKINDFTIFNGDDAVTINNGGENVTVTNGFIAGPGCHGTSIGSLGQAQGVYQTVRNILFDNIRVHGCVYGSRIKTYLGGQGIVQNVTFSNYDVSNTTFPIYLTQNYFNSQTQNGAGVQDGGNYGGRVDNSSVVIDGVTYKNWKGDINTYQPGDGSCVTDPCWYDVPGSDGTQAIVIGCSNSTACSNFEFQNIQVIPQSYATTQINCTNLEAASNPNLGIVCTNGTLVTN
;
A
#
# COMPACT_ATOMS: atom_id res chain seq x y z
N MET A 1 -20.74 -50.77 39.75
CA MET A 1 -19.67 -51.09 38.80
C MET A 1 -20.17 -50.73 37.42
N LEU A 2 -19.77 -49.59 36.86
CA LEU A 2 -19.84 -49.37 35.42
C LEU A 2 -18.74 -48.38 35.05
N SER A 3 -17.97 -48.80 34.05
CA SER A 3 -16.62 -48.36 33.75
C SER A 3 -16.58 -47.02 33.02
N ILE A 4 -15.59 -46.22 33.38
CA ILE A 4 -15.13 -45.04 32.65
C ILE A 4 -14.52 -45.52 31.32
N ALA A 5 -14.96 -44.95 30.19
CA ALA A 5 -14.28 -45.05 28.91
C ALA A 5 -13.92 -43.63 28.46
N LEU A 6 -12.67 -43.26 28.68
CA LEU A 6 -12.05 -42.03 28.22
C LEU A 6 -11.68 -42.23 26.75
N ILE A 7 -12.38 -41.57 25.83
CA ILE A 7 -12.00 -41.54 24.41
C ILE A 7 -10.92 -40.47 24.24
N THR A 8 -9.67 -40.90 24.14
CA THR A 8 -8.54 -40.06 23.74
C THR A 8 -8.59 -39.80 22.23
N LEU A 9 -8.95 -38.59 21.84
CA LEU A 9 -8.77 -38.07 20.48
C LEU A 9 -7.29 -37.74 20.28
N LEU A 10 -6.56 -38.62 19.62
CA LEU A 10 -5.22 -38.35 19.08
C LEU A 10 -5.39 -37.68 17.71
N SER A 11 -5.31 -36.35 17.69
CA SER A 11 -5.11 -35.58 16.46
C SER A 11 -3.67 -35.78 15.96
N PRO A 12 -3.42 -36.01 14.66
CA PRO A 12 -2.06 -36.04 14.15
C PRO A 12 -1.48 -34.63 14.18
N LEU A 13 -0.37 -34.45 14.90
CA LEU A 13 0.49 -33.28 14.78
C LEU A 13 0.99 -33.21 13.32
N VAL A 14 0.44 -32.29 12.54
CA VAL A 14 1.06 -31.83 11.31
C VAL A 14 2.26 -30.99 11.74
N ALA A 15 3.46 -31.55 11.60
CA ALA A 15 4.70 -30.81 11.77
C ALA A 15 4.76 -29.73 10.68
N TYR A 16 4.45 -28.48 11.04
CA TYR A 16 4.85 -27.33 10.25
C TYR A 16 6.38 -27.32 10.21
N GLY A 17 6.94 -27.70 9.06
CA GLY A 17 8.35 -27.51 8.79
C GLY A 17 8.68 -26.04 9.00
N ALA A 18 9.51 -25.76 10.00
CA ALA A 18 10.07 -24.44 10.23
C ALA A 18 10.80 -24.02 8.95
N TYR A 19 10.22 -23.06 8.24
CA TYR A 19 10.88 -22.41 7.13
C TYR A 19 12.03 -21.60 7.72
N THR A 20 13.24 -22.16 7.73
CA THR A 20 14.47 -21.41 7.99
C THR A 20 14.72 -20.53 6.77
N PRO A 21 14.63 -19.18 6.88
CA PRO A 21 15.03 -18.32 5.77
C PRO A 21 16.53 -18.53 5.57
N GLN A 22 16.91 -19.08 4.42
CA GLN A 22 18.30 -19.19 4.01
C GLN A 22 18.80 -17.77 3.73
N GLY A 23 19.73 -17.31 4.56
CA GLY A 23 20.25 -15.95 4.51
C GLY A 23 20.96 -15.64 3.20
N ARG A 24 20.78 -14.40 2.74
CA ARG A 24 21.82 -13.52 2.17
C ARG A 24 21.25 -12.11 1.96
N SER A 25 21.16 -11.35 3.05
CA SER A 25 21.34 -9.90 2.96
C SER A 25 22.82 -9.65 3.19
N SER A 26 23.51 -9.17 2.15
CA SER A 26 24.85 -8.61 2.30
C SER A 26 24.76 -7.49 3.33
N GLY A 27 25.30 -7.75 4.52
CA GLY A 27 25.36 -6.78 5.59
C GLY A 27 26.03 -5.51 5.09
N ILE A 28 25.23 -4.48 4.87
CA ILE A 28 25.73 -3.11 4.89
C ILE A 28 25.92 -2.82 6.38
N GLU A 29 27.15 -3.06 6.84
CA GLU A 29 27.64 -2.60 8.14
C GLU A 29 27.23 -1.13 8.29
N SER A 30 26.62 -0.79 9.44
CA SER A 30 26.40 0.60 9.81
C SER A 30 27.74 1.31 9.72
N ARG A 31 27.93 2.16 8.71
CA ARG A 31 29.12 3.00 8.65
C ARG A 31 29.05 3.87 9.89
N ALA A 32 29.94 3.62 10.84
CA ALA A 32 30.33 4.63 11.79
C ALA A 32 30.98 5.75 10.97
N ASN A 33 30.17 6.63 10.39
CA ASN A 33 30.65 7.90 9.90
C ASN A 33 31.31 8.54 11.11
N GLY A 34 32.61 8.85 11.04
CA GLY A 34 33.33 9.58 12.09
C GLY A 34 32.81 11.01 12.32
N GLY A 35 31.58 11.31 11.89
CA GLY A 35 30.86 12.55 12.10
C GLY A 35 30.15 12.59 13.45
N GLN A 36 29.68 13.78 13.79
CA GLN A 36 29.01 14.05 15.06
C GLN A 36 27.73 13.21 15.22
N THR A 37 27.46 12.74 16.44
CA THR A 37 26.17 12.17 16.82
C THR A 37 25.33 13.22 17.55
N CYS A 38 24.16 13.54 17.00
CA CYS A 38 23.16 14.41 17.60
C CYS A 38 22.04 13.53 18.19
N THR A 39 22.06 13.36 19.50
CA THR A 39 20.97 12.70 20.22
C THR A 39 19.78 13.64 20.33
N ILE A 40 18.62 13.20 19.85
CA ILE A 40 17.37 13.95 20.03
C ILE A 40 17.06 13.99 21.53
N GLN A 41 16.82 15.20 22.05
CA GLN A 41 16.39 15.38 23.44
C GLN A 41 14.88 15.12 23.53
N SER A 42 14.47 14.42 24.59
CA SER A 42 13.06 14.14 24.89
C SER A 42 12.64 14.90 26.14
N GLY A 43 11.47 15.52 26.08
CA GLY A 43 10.77 16.10 27.22
C GLY A 43 10.02 15.07 28.07
N GLY A 44 10.01 13.79 27.65
CA GLY A 44 9.52 12.64 28.42
C GLY A 44 8.01 12.55 28.60
N SER A 45 7.22 13.43 27.99
CA SER A 45 5.75 13.43 28.13
C SER A 45 5.06 14.10 26.94
N ASN A 46 3.80 13.74 26.71
CA ASN A 46 2.97 14.31 25.64
C ASN A 46 2.66 15.81 25.82
N THR A 47 2.92 16.39 26.99
CA THR A 47 2.77 17.83 27.23
C THR A 47 3.96 18.65 26.71
N THR A 48 5.07 18.00 26.35
CA THR A 48 6.26 18.65 25.80
C THR A 48 6.40 18.26 24.34
N ASP A 49 6.46 19.26 23.44
CA ASP A 49 6.73 19.01 22.02
C ASP A 49 8.24 18.80 21.80
N ASP A 50 8.62 17.59 21.35
CA ASP A 50 10.00 17.22 21.02
C ASP A 50 10.36 17.50 19.55
N SER A 51 9.40 17.91 18.73
CA SER A 51 9.64 18.31 17.34
C SER A 51 10.70 19.40 17.18
N PRO A 52 10.79 20.45 18.04
CA PRO A 52 11.91 21.39 18.02
C PRO A 52 13.27 20.73 18.26
N ALA A 53 13.36 19.82 19.24
CA ALA A 53 14.60 19.11 19.56
C ALA A 53 15.08 18.24 18.39
N PHE A 54 14.16 17.59 17.68
CA PHE A 54 14.48 16.91 16.42
C PHE A 54 15.00 17.88 15.37
N ARG A 55 14.32 19.01 15.13
CA ARG A 55 14.73 20.00 14.12
C ARG A 55 16.13 20.56 14.40
N ASP A 56 16.48 20.79 15.66
CA ASP A 56 17.79 21.31 16.03
C ASP A 56 18.89 20.26 15.89
N ALA A 57 18.64 19.01 16.31
CA ALA A 57 19.55 17.90 16.06
C ALA A 57 19.76 17.66 14.55
N ALA A 58 18.67 17.70 13.77
CA ALA A 58 18.70 17.57 12.32
C ALA A 58 19.55 18.65 11.65
N LYS A 59 19.43 19.92 12.07
CA LYS A 59 20.29 21.01 11.56
C LYS A 59 21.76 20.79 11.89
N GLN A 60 22.05 20.36 13.12
CA GLN A 60 23.43 20.18 13.58
C GLN A 60 24.13 19.03 12.86
N CYS A 61 23.43 17.92 12.64
CA CYS A 61 23.98 16.72 12.01
C CYS A 61 23.60 16.56 10.52
N ALA A 62 23.11 17.61 9.88
CA ALA A 62 22.54 17.56 8.52
C ALA A 62 23.52 17.07 7.43
N ASN A 63 24.83 17.10 7.66
CA ASN A 63 25.84 16.81 6.64
C ASN A 63 26.93 15.87 7.21
N GLY A 64 26.72 14.56 7.08
CA GLY A 64 27.69 13.54 7.53
C GLY A 64 27.51 13.06 8.98
N GLY A 65 26.50 13.55 9.71
CA GLY A 65 26.27 13.21 11.11
C GLY A 65 25.35 12.01 11.34
N THR A 66 25.10 11.70 12.61
CA THR A 66 24.13 10.69 13.05
C THR A 66 23.01 11.34 13.87
N LEU A 67 21.75 11.06 13.53
CA LEU A 67 20.59 11.40 14.37
C LEU A 67 20.21 10.17 15.21
N LEU A 68 20.34 10.28 16.53
CA LEU A 68 20.07 9.16 17.44
C LEU A 68 18.78 9.38 18.24
N PHE A 69 17.80 8.52 17.98
CA PHE A 69 16.67 8.29 18.88
C PHE A 69 17.08 7.18 19.85
N LYS A 70 17.26 7.50 21.13
CA LYS A 70 17.76 6.55 22.13
C LYS A 70 16.76 5.44 22.40
N GLU A 71 17.26 4.23 22.59
CA GLU A 71 16.43 3.08 22.94
C GLU A 71 15.72 3.29 24.28
N GLY A 72 14.45 2.91 24.36
CA GLY A 72 13.62 3.07 25.56
C GLY A 72 13.21 4.52 25.87
N VAL A 73 13.51 5.47 24.97
CA VAL A 73 13.06 6.87 25.09
C VAL A 73 11.85 7.10 24.21
N ASP A 74 10.81 7.70 24.78
CA ASP A 74 9.64 8.17 24.05
C ASP A 74 9.82 9.64 23.65
N TYR A 75 9.53 9.93 22.39
CA TYR A 75 9.59 11.26 21.78
C TYR A 75 8.20 11.67 21.33
N TYR A 76 7.76 12.88 21.66
CA TYR A 76 6.42 13.37 21.34
C TYR A 76 6.51 14.42 20.26
N PHE A 77 6.24 14.04 19.02
CA PHE A 77 6.28 14.95 17.88
C PHE A 77 4.93 15.65 17.78
N ASN A 78 4.72 16.70 18.57
CA ASN A 78 3.42 17.37 18.64
C ASN A 78 3.20 18.35 17.48
N THR A 79 4.25 18.73 16.76
CA THR A 79 4.17 19.50 15.52
C THR A 79 4.86 18.80 14.35
N PRO A 80 4.42 19.00 13.09
CA PRO A 80 5.11 18.46 11.93
C PRO A 80 6.59 18.88 11.86
N VAL A 81 7.44 17.97 11.39
CA VAL A 81 8.88 18.19 11.25
C VAL A 81 9.33 18.02 9.81
N ASN A 82 10.31 18.85 9.43
CA ASN A 82 10.95 18.81 8.12
C ASN A 82 12.47 18.83 8.33
N ALA A 83 13.21 18.03 7.58
CA ALA A 83 14.67 18.04 7.60
C ALA A 83 15.26 17.78 6.21
N THR A 84 16.35 18.48 5.89
CA THR A 84 17.20 18.21 4.74
C THR A 84 18.50 17.60 5.25
N LEU A 85 18.80 16.37 4.83
CA LEU A 85 19.86 15.53 5.38
C LEU A 85 20.72 14.96 4.25
N ASN A 86 22.03 15.15 4.32
CA ASN A 86 22.98 14.62 3.36
C ASN A 86 24.05 13.78 4.06
N ASN A 87 24.28 12.55 3.58
CA ASN A 87 25.23 11.61 4.19
C ASN A 87 24.93 11.31 5.67
N VAL A 88 23.65 11.24 6.04
CA VAL A 88 23.21 11.10 7.45
C VAL A 88 22.79 9.67 7.75
N ASP A 89 23.15 9.20 8.95
CA ASP A 89 22.58 7.99 9.54
C ASP A 89 21.53 8.37 10.61
N ILE A 90 20.30 7.87 10.48
CA ILE A 90 19.22 8.01 11.44
C ILE A 90 19.08 6.66 12.15
N GLN A 91 19.47 6.64 13.42
CA GLN A 91 19.34 5.48 14.29
C GLN A 91 18.06 5.60 15.12
N PHE A 92 17.01 4.91 14.67
CA PHE A 92 15.67 4.98 15.24
C PHE A 92 15.44 3.86 16.26
N LYS A 93 15.94 4.04 17.48
CA LYS A 93 15.83 3.05 18.56
C LYS A 93 14.76 3.40 19.60
N GLY A 94 14.39 4.67 19.72
CA GLY A 94 13.31 5.15 20.59
C GLY A 94 11.93 5.06 19.93
N ASN A 95 10.89 5.44 20.66
CA ASN A 95 9.53 5.51 20.12
C ASN A 95 9.15 6.95 19.78
N VAL A 96 8.40 7.15 18.70
CA VAL A 96 7.79 8.44 18.38
C VAL A 96 6.28 8.34 18.53
N HIS A 97 5.71 9.31 19.24
CA HIS A 97 4.29 9.45 19.48
C HIS A 97 3.77 10.68 18.74
N LEU A 98 2.71 10.52 17.96
CA LEU A 98 1.97 11.63 17.36
C LEU A 98 0.90 12.16 18.32
N PRO A 99 0.35 13.37 18.09
CA PRO A 99 -0.75 13.88 18.90
C PRO A 99 -1.98 12.99 18.79
N GLN A 100 -2.63 12.78 19.92
CA GLN A 100 -3.86 12.01 19.99
C GLN A 100 -5.09 12.87 19.67
N ASN A 101 -5.11 14.15 20.05
CA ASN A 101 -6.32 14.97 19.89
C ASN A 101 -6.62 15.27 18.41
N ILE A 102 -7.73 14.73 17.89
CA ILE A 102 -8.18 14.92 16.49
C ILE A 102 -8.28 16.40 16.13
N SER A 103 -8.97 17.20 16.94
CA SER A 103 -9.20 18.62 16.64
C SER A 103 -7.91 19.44 16.63
N TYR A 104 -6.94 19.10 17.50
CA TYR A 104 -5.62 19.72 17.49
C TYR A 104 -4.87 19.43 16.19
N VAL A 105 -4.82 18.17 15.78
CA VAL A 105 -4.18 17.76 14.51
C VAL A 105 -4.88 18.41 13.32
N GLN A 106 -6.22 18.40 13.27
CA GLN A 106 -6.98 19.06 12.21
C GLN A 106 -6.71 20.57 12.18
N GLY A 107 -6.54 21.23 13.34
CA GLY A 107 -6.14 22.63 13.41
C GLY A 107 -4.81 22.91 12.70
N ILE A 108 -3.83 22.02 12.88
CA ILE A 108 -2.53 22.10 12.18
C ILE A 108 -2.71 21.86 10.67
N VAL A 109 -3.41 20.79 10.28
CA VAL A 109 -3.58 20.43 8.86
C VAL A 109 -4.36 21.51 8.10
N ASN A 110 -5.44 22.04 8.70
CA ASN A 110 -6.24 23.12 8.11
C ASN A 110 -5.48 24.44 7.99
N GLY A 111 -4.52 24.68 8.89
CA GLY A 111 -3.62 25.84 8.82
C GLY A 111 -2.50 25.70 7.79
N SER A 112 -2.30 24.52 7.21
CA SER A 112 -1.27 24.26 6.21
C SER A 112 -1.70 24.66 4.80
N THR A 113 -0.77 25.19 4.00
CA THR A 113 -1.04 25.57 2.60
C THR A 113 -1.48 24.35 1.78
N GLY A 114 -2.70 24.39 1.26
CA GLY A 114 -3.26 23.34 0.42
C GLY A 114 -3.85 22.15 1.19
N GLY A 115 -3.94 22.21 2.53
CA GLY A 115 -4.64 21.20 3.34
C GLY A 115 -3.97 19.82 3.40
N ASN A 116 -2.72 19.71 2.94
CA ASN A 116 -1.94 18.48 2.94
C ASN A 116 -0.71 18.64 3.83
N THR A 117 -0.61 17.83 4.88
CA THR A 117 0.51 17.83 5.83
C THR A 117 1.11 16.43 5.91
N TRP A 118 2.44 16.36 5.80
CA TRP A 118 3.20 15.19 6.23
C TRP A 118 3.78 15.47 7.59
N TRP A 119 3.52 14.58 8.55
CA TRP A 119 3.97 14.79 9.91
C TRP A 119 5.49 14.77 10.02
N ILE A 120 6.13 13.91 9.21
CA ILE A 120 7.58 13.84 9.11
C ILE A 120 7.99 13.86 7.63
N ASN A 121 8.70 14.90 7.24
CA ASN A 121 9.17 15.11 5.86
C ASN A 121 10.71 15.17 5.83
N LEU A 122 11.32 14.18 5.18
CA LEU A 122 12.76 14.04 5.07
C LEU A 122 13.19 14.17 3.61
N THR A 123 14.15 15.05 3.35
CA THR A 123 14.69 15.31 2.02
C THR A 123 16.21 15.19 2.04
N GLY A 124 16.82 14.75 0.94
CA GLY A 124 18.27 14.85 0.75
C GLY A 124 18.91 13.63 0.10
N ASP A 125 20.23 13.54 0.19
CA ASP A 125 21.03 12.53 -0.51
C ASP A 125 21.79 11.62 0.46
N ASN A 126 21.89 10.32 0.15
CA ASN A 126 22.65 9.34 0.93
C ASN A 126 22.22 9.32 2.40
N VAL A 127 20.93 9.04 2.63
CA VAL A 127 20.33 8.96 3.97
C VAL A 127 20.05 7.51 4.33
N ASN A 128 20.62 7.05 5.44
CA ASN A 128 20.29 5.77 6.04
C ASN A 128 19.31 6.01 7.19
N PHE A 129 18.16 5.36 7.17
CA PHE A 129 17.19 5.32 8.26
C PHE A 129 17.06 3.88 8.72
N THR A 130 17.66 3.60 9.88
CA THR A 130 17.66 2.25 10.46
C THR A 130 16.89 2.24 11.78
N GLY A 131 15.77 1.53 11.81
CA GLY A 131 15.09 1.17 13.04
C GLY A 131 15.76 0.03 13.81
N THR A 132 15.43 -0.09 15.08
CA THR A 132 15.82 -1.25 15.90
C THR A 132 14.97 -2.48 15.58
N THR A 133 15.58 -3.67 15.62
CA THR A 133 14.87 -4.96 15.52
C THR A 133 14.21 -5.38 16.84
N ASN A 134 14.48 -4.67 17.94
CA ASN A 134 13.81 -4.90 19.22
C ASN A 134 12.30 -4.65 19.08
N LEU A 135 11.46 -5.65 19.36
CA LEU A 135 10.01 -5.55 19.17
C LEU A 135 9.32 -4.59 20.17
N SER A 136 9.98 -4.20 21.26
CA SER A 136 9.40 -3.33 22.29
C SER A 136 9.68 -1.83 22.07
N THR A 137 10.58 -1.47 21.15
CA THR A 137 11.04 -0.10 20.92
C THR A 137 11.15 0.21 19.43
N GLY A 138 11.44 1.44 19.02
CA GLY A 138 11.52 1.78 17.60
C GLY A 138 10.17 1.86 16.90
N TRP A 139 9.10 2.16 17.65
CA TRP A 139 7.76 2.28 17.11
C TRP A 139 7.40 3.74 16.80
N ILE A 140 6.63 3.94 15.74
CA ILE A 140 5.87 5.17 15.52
C ILE A 140 4.41 4.89 15.85
N TYR A 141 3.88 5.58 16.86
CA TYR A 141 2.49 5.49 17.30
C TYR A 141 1.67 6.63 16.69
N GLY A 142 0.84 6.29 15.69
CA GLY A 142 0.00 7.26 14.99
C GLY A 142 -1.33 7.56 15.67
N TYR A 143 -1.81 6.66 16.54
CA TYR A 143 -3.09 6.79 17.25
C TYR A 143 -4.32 6.95 16.35
N GLY A 144 -4.34 6.25 15.21
CA GLY A 144 -5.39 6.31 14.19
C GLY A 144 -6.77 5.77 14.59
N GLN A 145 -6.87 4.89 15.59
CA GLN A 145 -8.15 4.24 15.93
C GLN A 145 -9.27 5.26 16.20
N GLN A 146 -9.00 6.29 16.99
CA GLN A 146 -9.99 7.34 17.27
C GLN A 146 -10.44 8.11 16.01
N TRP A 147 -9.59 8.21 14.99
CA TRP A 147 -9.96 8.83 13.71
C TRP A 147 -10.90 7.94 12.91
N TRP A 148 -10.65 6.62 12.93
CA TRP A 148 -11.48 5.62 12.28
C TRP A 148 -12.84 5.50 12.98
N ASP A 149 -12.85 5.53 14.31
CA ASP A 149 -14.07 5.52 15.13
C ASP A 149 -14.91 6.80 14.96
N ALA A 150 -14.23 7.94 14.76
CA ALA A 150 -14.89 9.23 14.50
C ALA A 150 -15.44 9.36 13.07
N ASN A 151 -15.15 8.41 12.19
CA ASN A 151 -15.68 8.43 10.84
C ASN A 151 -17.22 8.30 10.84
N PRO A 152 -17.96 9.24 10.23
CA PRO A 152 -19.40 9.13 10.16
C PRO A 152 -19.81 7.89 9.37
N LYS A 153 -20.98 7.34 9.71
CA LYS A 153 -21.60 6.25 8.95
C LYS A 153 -21.73 6.67 7.48
N ASN A 154 -21.35 5.79 6.56
CA ASN A 154 -21.28 6.05 5.11
C ASN A 154 -20.29 7.17 4.71
N GLY A 155 -19.37 7.55 5.60
CA GLY A 155 -18.23 8.41 5.28
C GLY A 155 -17.00 7.59 4.90
N SER A 156 -16.11 8.15 4.08
CA SER A 156 -14.86 7.53 3.63
C SER A 156 -13.63 8.08 4.35
N GLY A 157 -13.78 8.38 5.64
CA GLY A 157 -12.80 9.06 6.49
C GLY A 157 -13.20 10.50 6.79
N ILE A 158 -12.76 11.01 7.94
CA ILE A 158 -12.91 12.44 8.26
C ILE A 158 -11.88 13.28 7.51
N ALA A 159 -12.23 14.54 7.24
CA ALA A 159 -11.36 15.47 6.52
C ALA A 159 -10.10 15.84 7.32
N SER A 160 -9.09 16.35 6.60
CA SER A 160 -7.86 16.94 7.17
C SER A 160 -7.04 15.96 8.04
N ARG A 161 -6.92 14.72 7.55
CA ARG A 161 -6.01 13.70 8.10
C ARG A 161 -4.60 13.92 7.55
N PRO A 162 -3.55 13.94 8.39
CA PRO A 162 -2.18 14.06 7.91
C PRO A 162 -1.69 12.74 7.30
N HIS A 163 -0.75 12.85 6.37
CA HIS A 163 0.13 11.74 6.00
C HIS A 163 1.21 11.59 7.07
N LEU A 164 1.73 10.38 7.27
CA LEU A 164 2.80 10.18 8.24
C LEU A 164 4.16 10.60 7.69
N TRP A 165 4.67 9.91 6.67
CA TRP A 165 6.00 10.11 6.10
C TRP A 165 5.97 10.70 4.71
N ARG A 166 6.86 11.67 4.46
CA ARG A 166 7.35 11.98 3.12
C ARG A 166 8.85 11.79 3.07
N PHE A 167 9.29 10.97 2.13
CA PHE A 167 10.69 10.84 1.77
C PHE A 167 10.90 11.44 0.38
N ASN A 168 11.78 12.42 0.26
CA ASN A 168 12.28 12.94 -1.02
C ASN A 168 13.79 12.68 -1.07
N LEU A 169 14.18 11.45 -1.40
CA LEU A 169 15.55 10.98 -1.21
C LEU A 169 16.24 10.63 -2.51
N THR A 170 17.52 10.96 -2.60
CA THR A 170 18.46 10.32 -3.52
C THR A 170 19.33 9.37 -2.70
N ASN A 171 19.59 8.15 -3.17
CA ASN A 171 20.42 7.16 -2.46
C ASN A 171 19.90 6.89 -1.02
N GLY A 172 18.62 6.57 -0.87
CA GLY A 172 18.00 6.30 0.44
C GLY A 172 18.08 4.84 0.85
N ASN A 173 18.35 4.55 2.12
CA ASN A 173 18.18 3.22 2.71
C ASN A 173 17.25 3.32 3.92
N ILE A 174 16.09 2.66 3.89
CA ILE A 174 15.10 2.65 4.96
C ILE A 174 14.93 1.21 5.41
N LYS A 175 15.17 0.91 6.69
CA LYS A 175 15.02 -0.46 7.18
C LYS A 175 14.55 -0.59 8.62
N ASN A 176 13.92 -1.72 8.94
CA ASN A 176 13.46 -2.10 10.29
C ASN A 176 12.46 -1.10 10.90
N ILE A 177 11.53 -0.59 10.08
CA ILE A 177 10.57 0.44 10.50
C ILE A 177 9.29 -0.23 10.99
N LYS A 178 8.74 0.24 12.12
CA LYS A 178 7.51 -0.28 12.71
C LYS A 178 6.54 0.85 13.01
N ILE A 179 5.32 0.73 12.49
CA ILE A 179 4.30 1.77 12.57
C ILE A 179 3.03 1.15 13.11
N ARG A 180 2.41 1.82 14.08
CA ARG A 180 1.21 1.33 14.75
C ARG A 180 0.10 2.37 14.73
N LYS A 181 -1.07 1.93 14.27
CA LYS A 181 -2.29 2.71 14.07
C LYS A 181 -2.00 4.04 13.37
N PRO A 182 -1.53 4.06 12.11
CA PRO A 182 -1.41 5.31 11.36
C PRO A 182 -2.78 6.00 11.24
N ILE A 183 -2.81 7.33 11.12
CA ILE A 183 -4.08 8.06 10.99
C ILE A 183 -4.72 7.81 9.60
N ALA A 184 -3.89 7.84 8.57
CA ALA A 184 -4.23 7.62 7.16
C ALA A 184 -2.94 7.15 6.43
N TRP A 185 -2.61 7.74 5.28
CA TRP A 185 -1.46 7.40 4.45
C TRP A 185 -0.15 7.36 5.23
N VAL A 186 0.59 6.26 5.09
CA VAL A 186 1.80 5.99 5.85
C VAL A 186 3.02 6.61 5.18
N THR A 187 3.28 6.31 3.90
CA THR A 187 4.53 6.73 3.25
C THR A 187 4.31 7.26 1.86
N THR A 188 4.66 8.53 1.63
CA THR A 188 4.94 9.04 0.28
C THR A 188 6.43 8.91 0.00
N LEU A 189 6.79 8.14 -1.04
CA LEU A 189 8.17 7.85 -1.41
C LEU A 189 8.50 8.46 -2.77
N ASN A 190 9.30 9.54 -2.75
CA ASN A 190 9.78 10.26 -3.93
C ASN A 190 11.31 10.19 -4.02
N GLY A 191 11.82 10.29 -5.23
CA GLY A 191 13.25 10.46 -5.50
C GLY A 191 13.85 9.33 -6.32
N TYR A 192 15.09 8.97 -6.04
CA TYR A 192 15.90 8.10 -6.90
C TYR A 192 16.82 7.17 -6.10
N ASN A 193 16.94 5.91 -6.53
CA ASN A 193 17.82 4.91 -5.92
C ASN A 193 17.53 4.73 -4.42
N ILE A 194 16.37 4.14 -4.11
CA ILE A 194 15.90 3.96 -2.74
C ILE A 194 15.70 2.49 -2.45
N ASN A 195 16.24 2.02 -1.33
CA ASN A 195 16.04 0.67 -0.82
C ASN A 195 15.25 0.70 0.49
N VAL A 196 14.14 -0.04 0.53
CA VAL A 196 13.29 -0.24 1.69
C VAL A 196 13.32 -1.73 2.06
N ASP A 197 13.56 -2.04 3.33
CA ASP A 197 13.71 -3.43 3.79
C ASP A 197 13.13 -3.65 5.20
N ASN A 198 12.46 -4.77 5.45
CA ASN A 198 11.93 -5.14 6.77
C ASN A 198 11.04 -4.05 7.40
N VAL A 199 9.86 -3.82 6.82
CA VAL A 199 8.89 -2.84 7.30
C VAL A 199 7.61 -3.51 7.82
N PHE A 200 7.13 -3.03 8.96
CA PHE A 200 5.89 -3.48 9.59
C PHE A 200 4.92 -2.32 9.79
N VAL A 201 3.71 -2.44 9.24
CA VAL A 201 2.60 -1.49 9.44
C VAL A 201 1.42 -2.24 10.05
N ASP A 202 0.98 -1.82 11.24
CA ASP A 202 -0.23 -2.30 11.89
C ASP A 202 -1.30 -1.21 11.91
N ALA A 203 -2.19 -1.23 10.92
CA ALA A 203 -3.44 -0.48 10.90
C ALA A 203 -4.67 -1.37 11.12
N ALA A 204 -4.52 -2.54 11.77
CA ALA A 204 -5.67 -3.38 12.11
C ALA A 204 -6.63 -2.63 13.04
N THR A 205 -7.94 -2.71 12.83
CA THR A 205 -8.90 -2.09 13.75
C THR A 205 -9.03 -2.88 15.04
N THR A 206 -9.33 -2.21 16.16
CA THR A 206 -9.74 -2.88 17.39
C THR A 206 -11.08 -3.59 17.19
N PRO A 207 -11.39 -4.67 17.93
CA PRO A 207 -12.70 -5.33 17.85
C PRO A 207 -13.85 -4.33 18.03
N GLY A 208 -14.74 -4.26 17.04
CA GLY A 208 -15.87 -3.31 17.01
C GLY A 208 -15.49 -1.85 16.70
N GLY A 209 -14.22 -1.56 16.40
CA GLY A 209 -13.74 -0.24 16.01
C GLY A 209 -14.02 0.09 14.54
N GLY A 210 -13.85 1.36 14.19
CA GLY A 210 -14.05 1.89 12.84
C GLY A 210 -13.04 1.34 11.83
N PHE A 211 -13.42 1.39 10.54
CA PHE A 211 -12.59 0.93 9.44
C PHE A 211 -11.39 1.88 9.18
N PRO A 212 -10.17 1.36 8.97
CA PRO A 212 -8.96 2.16 8.79
C PRO A 212 -8.83 2.74 7.37
N PHE A 213 -9.72 3.67 7.00
CA PHE A 213 -9.77 4.30 5.67
C PHE A 213 -8.43 4.93 5.25
N ASN A 214 -7.99 4.68 4.00
CA ASN A 214 -6.81 5.30 3.38
C ASN A 214 -5.53 5.14 4.21
N THR A 215 -5.31 3.95 4.76
CA THR A 215 -4.10 3.62 5.53
C THR A 215 -3.02 3.02 4.63
N ASP A 216 -2.79 3.67 3.50
CA ASP A 216 -1.91 3.21 2.43
C ASP A 216 -0.48 3.02 2.95
N GLY A 217 0.17 1.91 2.62
CA GLY A 217 1.51 1.60 3.13
C GLY A 217 2.60 2.45 2.46
N PHE A 218 2.76 2.28 1.14
CA PHE A 218 3.73 2.99 0.33
C PHE A 218 3.12 3.54 -0.96
N ASP A 219 3.06 4.87 -1.06
CA ASP A 219 2.77 5.61 -2.28
C ASP A 219 4.08 6.01 -2.97
N VAL A 220 4.46 5.26 -3.99
CA VAL A 220 5.75 5.39 -4.68
C VAL A 220 5.60 6.25 -5.94
N ALA A 221 6.25 7.41 -5.95
CA ALA A 221 6.43 8.28 -7.13
C ALA A 221 7.94 8.55 -7.33
N ALA A 222 8.71 7.46 -7.38
CA ALA A 222 10.17 7.46 -7.39
C ALA A 222 10.73 6.48 -8.44
N LYS A 223 12.02 6.61 -8.74
CA LYS A 223 12.72 5.78 -9.71
C LYS A 223 13.81 4.93 -9.07
N ASN A 224 14.07 3.75 -9.63
CA ASN A 224 15.06 2.80 -9.12
C ASN A 224 14.81 2.48 -7.64
N VAL A 225 13.66 1.89 -7.36
CA VAL A 225 13.23 1.59 -5.99
C VAL A 225 13.20 0.08 -5.76
N LYS A 226 13.70 -0.36 -4.62
CA LYS A 226 13.52 -1.72 -4.13
C LYS A 226 12.78 -1.69 -2.80
N ILE A 227 11.68 -2.41 -2.71
CA ILE A 227 10.93 -2.62 -1.46
C ILE A 227 10.93 -4.12 -1.21
N ASN A 228 11.56 -4.56 -0.13
CA ASN A 228 11.71 -5.96 0.19
C ASN A 228 11.25 -6.24 1.63
N ASP A 229 10.76 -7.45 1.88
CA ASP A 229 10.40 -7.97 3.21
C ASP A 229 9.51 -6.99 4.00
N PHE A 230 8.21 -7.05 3.75
CA PHE A 230 7.27 -6.19 4.47
C PHE A 230 6.03 -6.96 4.93
N THR A 231 5.44 -6.47 6.01
CA THR A 231 4.14 -6.93 6.51
C THR A 231 3.27 -5.71 6.76
N ILE A 232 2.17 -5.61 6.03
CA ILE A 232 1.25 -4.48 6.09
C ILE A 232 -0.14 -5.00 6.39
N PHE A 233 -0.66 -4.59 7.54
CA PHE A 233 -2.07 -4.70 7.89
C PHE A 233 -2.74 -3.35 7.68
N ASN A 234 -3.65 -3.21 6.72
CA ASN A 234 -4.31 -1.94 6.44
C ASN A 234 -5.72 -2.06 5.85
N GLY A 235 -6.32 -0.91 5.49
CA GLY A 235 -7.65 -0.80 4.88
C GLY A 235 -7.65 -0.11 3.51
N ASP A 236 -6.50 -0.10 2.81
CA ASP A 236 -6.37 0.47 1.46
C ASP A 236 -5.15 -0.18 0.77
N ASP A 237 -4.55 0.47 -0.23
CA ASP A 237 -3.39 -0.07 -0.96
C ASP A 237 -2.17 -0.32 -0.04
N ALA A 238 -1.52 -1.48 -0.17
CA ALA A 238 -0.31 -1.77 0.60
C ALA A 238 0.93 -1.11 -0.04
N VAL A 239 1.07 -1.26 -1.35
CA VAL A 239 2.12 -0.61 -2.16
C VAL A 239 1.51 -0.15 -3.48
N THR A 240 1.56 1.15 -3.73
CA THR A 240 1.03 1.80 -4.92
C THR A 240 2.14 2.47 -5.71
N ILE A 241 2.24 2.16 -7.00
CA ILE A 241 3.12 2.90 -7.92
C ILE A 241 2.32 3.99 -8.62
N ASN A 242 2.64 5.22 -8.28
CA ASN A 242 2.02 6.43 -8.80
C ASN A 242 2.83 7.01 -9.96
N ASN A 243 2.31 8.09 -10.56
CA ASN A 243 2.94 8.80 -11.68
C ASN A 243 4.43 9.11 -11.41
N GLY A 244 5.27 8.81 -12.39
CA GLY A 244 6.72 8.99 -12.32
C GLY A 244 7.47 7.74 -11.82
N GLY A 245 6.76 6.71 -11.38
CA GLY A 245 7.33 5.42 -10.97
C GLY A 245 8.05 4.70 -12.11
N GLU A 246 9.33 4.39 -11.93
CA GLU A 246 10.14 3.74 -12.96
C GLU A 246 11.19 2.81 -12.35
N ASN A 247 11.33 1.59 -12.85
CA ASN A 247 12.27 0.59 -12.35
C ASN A 247 12.05 0.32 -10.84
N VAL A 248 10.85 -0.14 -10.50
CA VAL A 248 10.47 -0.45 -9.13
C VAL A 248 10.33 -1.95 -8.95
N THR A 249 10.96 -2.50 -7.93
CA THR A 249 10.88 -3.92 -7.58
C THR A 249 10.35 -4.05 -6.15
N VAL A 250 9.27 -4.81 -5.99
CA VAL A 250 8.59 -5.05 -4.72
C VAL A 250 8.54 -6.54 -4.46
N THR A 251 9.18 -7.01 -3.39
CA THR A 251 9.34 -8.45 -3.15
C THR A 251 9.08 -8.88 -1.72
N ASN A 252 8.70 -10.14 -1.55
CA ASN A 252 8.59 -10.81 -0.25
C ASN A 252 7.60 -10.10 0.71
N GLY A 253 6.44 -9.72 0.17
CA GLY A 253 5.40 -9.01 0.91
C GLY A 253 4.37 -9.94 1.56
N PHE A 254 3.91 -9.58 2.75
CA PHE A 254 2.65 -10.08 3.31
C PHE A 254 1.69 -8.91 3.53
N ILE A 255 0.53 -8.99 2.90
CA ILE A 255 -0.51 -7.95 2.92
C ILE A 255 -1.77 -8.57 3.50
N ALA A 256 -2.34 -7.92 4.50
CA ALA A 256 -3.60 -8.35 5.08
C ALA A 256 -4.39 -7.17 5.66
N GLY A 257 -5.59 -7.45 6.15
CA GLY A 257 -6.44 -6.46 6.80
C GLY A 257 -7.86 -6.51 6.25
N PRO A 258 -8.86 -6.00 6.99
CA PRO A 258 -10.28 -6.21 6.71
C PRO A 258 -10.80 -5.47 5.47
N GLY A 259 -9.91 -5.02 4.58
CA GLY A 259 -10.19 -4.22 3.39
C GLY A 259 -8.95 -3.64 2.72
N CYS A 260 -7.82 -4.33 2.81
CA CYS A 260 -6.63 -3.96 2.05
C CYS A 260 -6.89 -4.06 0.54
N HIS A 261 -6.19 -3.27 -0.27
CA HIS A 261 -6.35 -3.23 -1.73
C HIS A 261 -5.12 -3.77 -2.47
N GLY A 262 -4.28 -4.55 -1.78
CA GLY A 262 -3.17 -5.29 -2.38
C GLY A 262 -2.07 -4.37 -2.93
N THR A 263 -1.48 -4.76 -4.05
CA THR A 263 -0.50 -3.95 -4.80
C THR A 263 -1.17 -3.21 -5.95
N SER A 264 -0.87 -1.93 -6.12
CA SER A 264 -1.57 -1.08 -7.08
C SER A 264 -0.64 -0.34 -8.05
N ILE A 265 -1.12 -0.12 -9.26
CA ILE A 265 -0.63 0.92 -10.19
C ILE A 265 -1.71 2.00 -10.29
N GLY A 266 -1.31 3.26 -10.06
CA GLY A 266 -2.18 4.43 -10.14
C GLY A 266 -2.87 4.81 -8.82
N SER A 267 -3.87 5.68 -8.82
CA SER A 267 -4.65 6.06 -10.00
C SER A 267 -3.91 6.99 -10.95
N LEU A 268 -4.00 6.72 -12.25
CA LEU A 268 -3.40 7.56 -13.30
C LEU A 268 -4.44 8.26 -14.18
N GLY A 269 -4.13 9.45 -14.67
CA GLY A 269 -4.95 10.20 -15.61
C GLY A 269 -6.05 11.04 -14.97
N GLN A 270 -5.98 11.33 -13.65
CA GLN A 270 -7.02 12.12 -12.97
C GLN A 270 -7.23 13.49 -13.61
N ALA A 271 -6.16 14.23 -13.85
CA ALA A 271 -6.20 15.51 -14.56
C ALA A 271 -6.18 15.25 -16.08
N GLN A 272 -7.26 15.61 -16.78
CA GLN A 272 -7.31 15.51 -18.24
C GLN A 272 -6.23 16.38 -18.89
N GLY A 273 -5.61 15.89 -19.97
CA GLY A 273 -4.51 16.59 -20.65
C GLY A 273 -3.15 16.46 -19.98
N VAL A 274 -3.06 15.85 -18.79
CA VAL A 274 -1.79 15.62 -18.10
C VAL A 274 -1.31 14.20 -18.37
N TYR A 275 -0.19 14.10 -19.09
CA TYR A 275 0.43 12.82 -19.40
C TYR A 275 1.13 12.24 -18.16
N GLN A 276 0.80 11.01 -17.79
CA GLN A 276 1.38 10.32 -16.64
C GLN A 276 2.05 9.01 -17.04
N THR A 277 3.10 8.60 -16.34
CA THR A 277 3.89 7.42 -16.72
C THR A 277 4.22 6.52 -15.53
N VAL A 278 4.09 5.22 -15.75
CA VAL A 278 4.64 4.17 -14.87
C VAL A 278 5.32 3.13 -15.76
N ARG A 279 6.57 2.75 -15.46
CA ARG A 279 7.32 1.81 -16.31
C ARG A 279 8.21 0.84 -15.53
N ASN A 280 8.40 -0.35 -16.06
CA ASN A 280 9.38 -1.34 -15.56
C ASN A 280 9.14 -1.68 -14.08
N ILE A 281 8.00 -2.28 -13.79
CA ILE A 281 7.57 -2.60 -12.44
C ILE A 281 7.55 -4.12 -12.27
N LEU A 282 8.13 -4.60 -11.17
CA LEU A 282 8.07 -5.99 -10.76
C LEU A 282 7.50 -6.08 -9.35
N PHE A 283 6.40 -6.80 -9.21
CA PHE A 283 5.96 -7.33 -7.93
C PHE A 283 6.17 -8.84 -7.93
N ASP A 284 6.94 -9.36 -6.98
CA ASP A 284 7.27 -10.79 -6.92
C ASP A 284 7.18 -11.37 -5.50
N ASN A 285 6.68 -12.60 -5.38
CA ASN A 285 6.52 -13.30 -4.09
C ASN A 285 5.69 -12.49 -3.08
N ILE A 286 4.42 -12.26 -3.44
CA ILE A 286 3.48 -11.46 -2.63
C ILE A 286 2.38 -12.37 -2.10
N ARG A 287 2.17 -12.33 -0.79
CA ARG A 287 1.07 -13.02 -0.10
C ARG A 287 0.01 -12.01 0.27
N VAL A 288 -1.24 -12.27 -0.09
CA VAL A 288 -2.38 -11.39 0.13
C VAL A 288 -3.48 -12.14 0.86
N HIS A 289 -4.01 -11.57 1.94
CA HIS A 289 -5.05 -12.19 2.74
C HIS A 289 -6.17 -11.23 3.13
N GLY A 290 -7.42 -11.56 2.79
CA GLY A 290 -8.58 -10.79 3.24
C GLY A 290 -8.76 -9.44 2.54
N CYS A 291 -8.11 -9.23 1.39
CA CYS A 291 -8.14 -7.98 0.64
C CYS A 291 -9.29 -7.92 -0.37
N VAL A 292 -9.69 -6.71 -0.76
CA VAL A 292 -10.57 -6.53 -1.94
C VAL A 292 -9.83 -6.93 -3.20
N TYR A 293 -8.56 -6.53 -3.33
CA TYR A 293 -7.75 -6.82 -4.51
C TYR A 293 -6.47 -7.57 -4.14
N GLY A 294 -6.03 -8.48 -5.01
CA GLY A 294 -4.67 -9.04 -4.97
C GLY A 294 -3.69 -8.05 -5.57
N SER A 295 -3.94 -7.69 -6.83
CA SER A 295 -3.31 -6.58 -7.55
C SER A 295 -4.34 -5.75 -8.29
N ARG A 296 -4.07 -4.45 -8.45
CA ARG A 296 -4.95 -3.50 -9.12
C ARG A 296 -4.20 -2.56 -10.05
N ILE A 297 -4.70 -2.37 -11.28
CA ILE A 297 -4.32 -1.23 -12.14
C ILE A 297 -5.53 -0.31 -12.29
N LYS A 298 -5.40 0.95 -11.88
CA LYS A 298 -6.50 1.94 -11.91
C LYS A 298 -6.11 3.16 -12.73
N THR A 299 -6.84 3.42 -13.81
CA THR A 299 -6.70 4.67 -14.60
C THR A 299 -8.07 5.32 -14.81
N TYR A 300 -8.10 6.64 -14.86
CA TYR A 300 -9.33 7.38 -15.10
C TYR A 300 -9.71 7.35 -16.59
N LEU A 301 -11.01 7.38 -16.87
CA LEU A 301 -11.57 7.56 -18.22
C LEU A 301 -11.10 8.91 -18.82
N GLY A 302 -10.73 8.93 -20.09
CA GLY A 302 -10.17 10.15 -20.71
C GLY A 302 -8.80 10.56 -20.14
N GLY A 303 -8.12 9.67 -19.41
CA GLY A 303 -6.77 9.89 -18.91
C GLY A 303 -5.74 9.84 -20.04
N GLN A 304 -4.55 10.39 -19.81
CA GLN A 304 -3.45 10.38 -20.79
C GLN A 304 -2.18 9.89 -20.13
N GLY A 305 -1.47 8.97 -20.78
CA GLY A 305 -0.27 8.39 -20.18
C GLY A 305 0.11 7.04 -20.73
N ILE A 306 1.05 6.39 -20.04
CA ILE A 306 1.43 5.01 -20.30
C ILE A 306 1.78 4.26 -19.00
N VAL A 307 1.26 3.05 -18.89
CA VAL A 307 1.75 2.00 -17.99
C VAL A 307 2.45 0.98 -18.86
N GLN A 308 3.75 0.75 -18.66
CA GLN A 308 4.50 -0.16 -19.52
C GLN A 308 5.38 -1.15 -18.75
N ASN A 309 5.43 -2.39 -19.22
CA ASN A 309 6.32 -3.42 -18.69
C ASN A 309 6.13 -3.63 -17.17
N VAL A 310 4.98 -4.18 -16.81
CA VAL A 310 4.60 -4.50 -15.43
C VAL A 310 4.46 -6.00 -15.27
N THR A 311 5.13 -6.58 -14.29
CA THR A 311 5.01 -8.00 -13.96
C THR A 311 4.49 -8.17 -12.54
N PHE A 312 3.43 -8.96 -12.38
CA PHE A 312 2.97 -9.49 -11.10
C PHE A 312 3.19 -11.00 -11.07
N SER A 313 4.23 -11.44 -10.36
CA SER A 313 4.63 -12.85 -10.32
C SER A 313 4.62 -13.45 -8.92
N ASN A 314 4.32 -14.76 -8.86
CA ASN A 314 4.35 -15.55 -7.63
C ASN A 314 3.46 -14.97 -6.53
N TYR A 315 2.15 -14.88 -6.84
CA TYR A 315 1.13 -14.40 -5.91
C TYR A 315 0.41 -15.56 -5.24
N ASP A 316 0.26 -15.47 -3.92
CA ASP A 316 -0.55 -16.38 -3.10
C ASP A 316 -1.66 -15.54 -2.46
N VAL A 317 -2.87 -15.66 -3.01
CA VAL A 317 -4.05 -14.90 -2.59
C VAL A 317 -4.97 -15.80 -1.79
N SER A 318 -5.48 -15.31 -0.66
CA SER A 318 -6.44 -16.06 0.15
C SER A 318 -7.51 -15.14 0.65
N ASN A 319 -8.76 -15.57 0.58
CA ASN A 319 -9.89 -14.75 0.97
C ASN A 319 -9.88 -13.37 0.30
N THR A 320 -9.59 -13.32 -1.01
CA THR A 320 -9.48 -12.07 -1.77
C THR A 320 -10.66 -11.89 -2.72
N THR A 321 -11.28 -10.72 -2.79
CA THR A 321 -12.51 -10.51 -3.58
C THR A 321 -12.26 -10.53 -5.10
N PHE A 322 -11.29 -9.76 -5.56
CA PHE A 322 -10.89 -9.64 -6.96
C PHE A 322 -9.37 -9.81 -7.07
N PRO A 323 -8.85 -11.04 -7.20
CA PRO A 323 -7.42 -11.32 -7.22
C PRO A 323 -6.63 -10.47 -8.22
N ILE A 324 -7.08 -10.44 -9.48
CA ILE A 324 -6.49 -9.64 -10.55
C ILE A 324 -7.54 -8.63 -11.03
N TYR A 325 -7.25 -7.34 -10.89
CA TYR A 325 -8.19 -6.27 -11.24
C TYR A 325 -7.55 -5.16 -12.07
N LEU A 326 -8.21 -4.76 -13.15
CA LEU A 326 -7.84 -3.60 -13.96
C LEU A 326 -9.09 -2.82 -14.34
N THR A 327 -9.07 -1.52 -14.09
CA THR A 327 -10.10 -0.60 -14.60
C THR A 327 -9.48 0.64 -15.24
N GLN A 328 -9.95 0.99 -16.43
CA GLN A 328 -9.69 2.29 -17.06
C GLN A 328 -10.86 3.27 -16.95
N ASN A 329 -11.87 2.93 -16.14
CA ASN A 329 -12.99 3.81 -15.80
C ASN A 329 -12.98 4.15 -14.30
N TYR A 330 -11.78 4.38 -13.74
CA TYR A 330 -11.65 4.70 -12.32
C TYR A 330 -12.28 6.06 -12.00
N PHE A 331 -12.94 6.15 -10.86
CA PHE A 331 -13.49 7.41 -10.33
C PHE A 331 -13.24 7.48 -8.82
N ASN A 332 -12.93 8.68 -8.33
CA ASN A 332 -12.80 8.93 -6.89
C ASN A 332 -14.04 9.66 -6.39
N SER A 333 -14.88 8.94 -5.63
CA SER A 333 -16.13 9.43 -5.04
C SER A 333 -15.94 10.62 -4.09
N GLN A 334 -14.74 10.81 -3.51
CA GLN A 334 -14.44 11.94 -2.61
C GLN A 334 -14.23 13.28 -3.35
N THR A 335 -13.75 13.25 -4.60
CA THR A 335 -13.29 14.47 -5.30
C THR A 335 -14.30 15.10 -6.24
N GLN A 336 -15.47 14.46 -6.45
CA GLN A 336 -16.43 14.90 -7.47
C GLN A 336 -17.89 14.95 -7.00
N ASN A 337 -18.15 15.57 -5.83
CA ASN A 337 -19.47 16.09 -5.40
C ASN A 337 -20.70 15.43 -6.09
N GLY A 338 -20.92 14.14 -5.87
CA GLY A 338 -22.15 13.48 -6.31
C GLY A 338 -22.42 13.46 -7.82
N ALA A 339 -21.41 13.53 -8.70
CA ALA A 339 -21.58 13.18 -10.09
C ALA A 339 -21.78 11.66 -10.20
N GLY A 340 -23.02 11.22 -9.98
CA GLY A 340 -23.46 9.85 -10.13
C GLY A 340 -23.24 9.32 -11.55
N VAL A 341 -23.53 8.03 -11.72
CA VAL A 341 -23.59 7.33 -13.00
C VAL A 341 -24.37 8.18 -14.01
N GLN A 342 -23.70 8.77 -15.00
CA GLN A 342 -24.41 9.28 -16.17
C GLN A 342 -24.73 8.09 -17.08
N ASP A 343 -25.95 8.08 -17.62
CA ASP A 343 -26.40 7.11 -18.60
C ASP A 343 -25.38 7.05 -19.76
N GLY A 344 -24.82 5.87 -20.02
CA GLY A 344 -23.65 5.68 -20.90
C GLY A 344 -22.32 5.35 -20.22
N GLY A 345 -22.29 5.10 -18.90
CA GLY A 345 -21.11 4.57 -18.19
C GLY A 345 -20.02 5.61 -17.87
N ASN A 346 -20.35 6.88 -18.03
CA ASN A 346 -19.42 7.98 -17.86
C ASN A 346 -19.50 8.51 -16.41
N TYR A 347 -18.57 8.09 -15.56
CA TYR A 347 -18.48 8.60 -14.18
C TYR A 347 -17.84 10.00 -14.19
N GLY A 348 -18.57 11.01 -13.68
CA GLY A 348 -18.02 12.35 -13.48
C GLY A 348 -18.07 13.30 -14.67
N GLY A 349 -18.81 12.97 -15.75
CA GLY A 349 -18.89 13.81 -16.96
C GLY A 349 -17.55 13.95 -17.70
N ARG A 350 -16.64 12.97 -17.55
CA ARG A 350 -15.32 12.99 -18.16
C ARG A 350 -15.43 12.70 -19.66
N VAL A 351 -14.71 13.45 -20.49
CA VAL A 351 -14.70 13.16 -21.93
C VAL A 351 -13.85 11.92 -22.21
N ASP A 352 -14.44 10.89 -22.80
CA ASP A 352 -13.73 9.70 -23.31
C ASP A 352 -13.10 9.99 -24.68
N ASN A 353 -11.99 10.75 -24.67
CA ASN A 353 -11.25 11.12 -25.88
C ASN A 353 -9.79 10.63 -25.87
N SER A 354 -9.38 9.95 -24.80
CA SER A 354 -8.02 9.48 -24.59
C SER A 354 -8.00 8.37 -23.53
N SER A 355 -6.90 7.62 -23.48
CA SER A 355 -6.66 6.61 -22.46
C SER A 355 -5.21 6.63 -22.02
N VAL A 356 -4.97 6.22 -20.77
CA VAL A 356 -3.63 5.81 -20.35
C VAL A 356 -3.35 4.48 -21.03
N VAL A 357 -2.42 4.43 -21.97
CA VAL A 357 -2.11 3.18 -22.69
C VAL A 357 -1.46 2.20 -21.72
N ILE A 358 -1.89 0.94 -21.72
CA ILE A 358 -1.34 -0.12 -20.88
C ILE A 358 -0.71 -1.17 -21.80
N ASP A 359 0.61 -1.26 -21.76
CA ASP A 359 1.40 -2.05 -22.71
C ASP A 359 2.40 -2.96 -22.00
N GLY A 360 2.27 -4.28 -22.16
CA GLY A 360 3.19 -5.23 -21.55
C GLY A 360 2.88 -5.45 -20.07
N VAL A 361 1.83 -6.24 -19.79
CA VAL A 361 1.48 -6.64 -18.41
C VAL A 361 1.48 -8.16 -18.30
N THR A 362 2.29 -8.69 -17.42
CA THR A 362 2.39 -10.14 -17.19
C THR A 362 1.88 -10.51 -15.81
N TYR A 363 0.90 -11.41 -15.75
CA TYR A 363 0.46 -12.09 -14.53
C TYR A 363 0.96 -13.53 -14.56
N LYS A 364 1.80 -13.92 -13.60
CA LYS A 364 2.47 -15.22 -13.61
C LYS A 364 2.43 -15.92 -12.25
N ASN A 365 2.10 -17.21 -12.24
CA ASN A 365 2.11 -18.04 -11.03
C ASN A 365 1.23 -17.45 -9.91
N TRP A 366 -0.06 -17.36 -10.18
CA TRP A 366 -1.06 -16.95 -9.20
C TRP A 366 -1.75 -18.18 -8.64
N LYS A 367 -1.92 -18.27 -7.32
CA LYS A 367 -2.62 -19.39 -6.68
C LYS A 367 -3.43 -18.93 -5.47
N GLY A 368 -4.40 -19.76 -5.07
CA GLY A 368 -5.16 -19.61 -3.84
C GLY A 368 -6.65 -19.41 -4.08
N ASP A 369 -7.34 -18.59 -3.28
CA ASP A 369 -8.80 -18.56 -3.26
C ASP A 369 -9.47 -17.17 -3.31
N ILE A 370 -10.68 -17.15 -3.89
CA ILE A 370 -11.55 -15.98 -3.99
C ILE A 370 -12.52 -15.98 -2.80
N ASN A 371 -12.69 -14.83 -2.15
CA ASN A 371 -13.68 -14.62 -1.11
C ASN A 371 -15.10 -14.62 -1.69
N THR A 372 -15.66 -15.82 -1.87
CA THR A 372 -17.00 -15.99 -2.44
C THR A 372 -18.11 -15.73 -1.42
N TYR A 373 -17.86 -15.97 -0.13
CA TYR A 373 -18.92 -15.93 0.88
C TYR A 373 -19.15 -14.53 1.47
N GLN A 374 -18.12 -13.68 1.50
CA GLN A 374 -18.19 -12.34 2.05
C GLN A 374 -17.39 -11.34 1.19
N PRO A 375 -17.66 -11.25 -0.13
CA PRO A 375 -16.90 -10.37 -1.02
C PRO A 375 -16.98 -8.91 -0.57
N GLY A 376 -15.89 -8.19 -0.80
CA GLY A 376 -15.74 -6.79 -0.43
C GLY A 376 -15.05 -6.59 0.91
N ASP A 377 -15.31 -5.41 1.49
CA ASP A 377 -14.73 -4.96 2.75
C ASP A 377 -15.61 -3.93 3.48
N GLY A 378 -15.15 -3.50 4.67
CA GLY A 378 -15.78 -2.47 5.48
C GLY A 378 -15.64 -1.03 4.95
N SER A 379 -15.02 -0.82 3.79
CA SER A 379 -14.90 0.49 3.14
C SER A 379 -16.10 0.84 2.25
N CYS A 380 -17.08 -0.05 2.11
CA CYS A 380 -18.28 0.21 1.32
C CYS A 380 -19.13 1.33 1.94
N VAL A 381 -19.19 2.46 1.24
CA VAL A 381 -19.88 3.68 1.67
C VAL A 381 -20.91 4.17 0.64
N THR A 382 -21.13 3.41 -0.43
CA THR A 382 -22.08 3.69 -1.52
C THR A 382 -23.00 2.49 -1.74
N ASP A 383 -24.10 2.68 -2.47
CA ASP A 383 -25.00 1.62 -2.90
C ASP A 383 -25.28 1.73 -4.42
N PRO A 384 -24.80 0.78 -5.26
CA PRO A 384 -23.94 -0.35 -4.89
C PRO A 384 -22.57 0.11 -4.36
N CYS A 385 -21.82 -0.81 -3.72
CA CYS A 385 -20.49 -0.50 -3.19
C CYS A 385 -19.55 0.04 -4.28
N TRP A 386 -18.60 0.90 -3.92
CA TRP A 386 -17.73 1.57 -4.91
C TRP A 386 -16.84 0.59 -5.68
N TYR A 387 -16.58 -0.58 -5.12
CA TYR A 387 -15.86 -1.69 -5.74
C TYR A 387 -16.78 -2.70 -6.44
N ASP A 388 -18.08 -2.42 -6.55
CA ASP A 388 -19.02 -3.29 -7.26
C ASP A 388 -18.58 -3.49 -8.72
N VAL A 389 -18.63 -4.75 -9.15
CA VAL A 389 -18.38 -5.15 -10.54
C VAL A 389 -19.69 -5.73 -11.07
N PRO A 390 -20.39 -5.01 -11.97
CA PRO A 390 -21.68 -5.48 -12.48
C PRO A 390 -21.62 -6.90 -13.03
N GLY A 391 -22.53 -7.75 -12.58
CA GLY A 391 -22.61 -9.16 -12.99
C GLY A 391 -21.57 -10.07 -12.36
N SER A 392 -20.72 -9.57 -11.46
CA SER A 392 -19.88 -10.43 -10.62
C SER A 392 -20.71 -11.13 -9.55
N ASP A 393 -20.34 -12.36 -9.23
CA ASP A 393 -21.01 -13.23 -8.27
C ASP A 393 -20.02 -13.81 -7.23
N GLY A 394 -18.83 -13.21 -7.13
CA GLY A 394 -17.78 -13.63 -6.20
C GLY A 394 -16.96 -14.83 -6.68
N THR A 395 -16.96 -15.09 -7.99
CA THR A 395 -16.20 -16.21 -8.61
C THR A 395 -15.18 -15.74 -9.65
N GLN A 396 -15.03 -14.43 -9.84
CA GLN A 396 -14.15 -13.84 -10.85
C GLN A 396 -12.69 -13.79 -10.35
N ALA A 397 -11.83 -14.63 -10.92
CA ALA A 397 -10.39 -14.57 -10.64
C ALA A 397 -9.71 -13.38 -11.33
N ILE A 398 -10.24 -12.98 -12.48
CA ILE A 398 -9.72 -11.91 -13.33
C ILE A 398 -10.86 -10.96 -13.68
N VAL A 399 -10.67 -9.67 -13.44
CA VAL A 399 -11.54 -8.59 -13.89
C VAL A 399 -10.70 -7.54 -14.61
N ILE A 400 -10.85 -7.43 -15.92
CA ILE A 400 -10.09 -6.50 -16.76
C ILE A 400 -11.04 -5.70 -17.63
N GLY A 401 -11.07 -4.39 -17.39
CA GLY A 401 -11.81 -3.42 -18.18
C GLY A 401 -10.87 -2.41 -18.85
N CYS A 402 -10.50 -2.69 -20.10
CA CYS A 402 -9.78 -1.74 -20.94
C CYS A 402 -10.77 -0.73 -21.56
N SER A 403 -10.37 0.53 -21.72
CA SER A 403 -11.27 1.59 -22.16
C SER A 403 -11.73 1.40 -23.61
N ASN A 404 -10.85 0.88 -24.47
CA ASN A 404 -11.15 0.53 -25.87
C ASN A 404 -10.13 -0.50 -26.39
N SER A 405 -10.35 -1.01 -27.60
CA SER A 405 -9.56 -2.09 -28.22
C SER A 405 -8.08 -1.76 -28.47
N THR A 406 -7.69 -0.49 -28.34
CA THR A 406 -6.30 -0.04 -28.53
C THR A 406 -5.61 0.38 -27.23
N ALA A 407 -6.36 0.43 -26.12
CA ALA A 407 -5.85 0.93 -24.84
C ALA A 407 -4.96 -0.09 -24.11
N CYS A 408 -5.10 -1.37 -24.43
CA CYS A 408 -4.37 -2.47 -23.79
C CYS A 408 -3.71 -3.40 -24.82
N SER A 409 -2.41 -3.62 -24.68
CA SER A 409 -1.62 -4.52 -25.55
C SER A 409 -0.56 -5.31 -24.78
N ASN A 410 -0.13 -6.42 -25.38
CA ASN A 410 0.95 -7.27 -24.86
C ASN A 410 0.71 -7.80 -23.43
N PHE A 411 -0.53 -8.16 -23.10
CA PHE A 411 -0.85 -8.86 -21.86
C PHE A 411 -0.52 -10.35 -21.96
N GLU A 412 -0.05 -10.92 -20.85
CA GLU A 412 0.24 -12.35 -20.73
C GLU A 412 -0.23 -12.89 -19.38
N PHE A 413 -0.96 -14.00 -19.41
CA PHE A 413 -1.41 -14.75 -18.23
C PHE A 413 -0.77 -16.14 -18.25
N GLN A 414 -0.05 -16.48 -17.19
CA GLN A 414 0.68 -17.73 -17.09
C GLN A 414 0.40 -18.38 -15.74
N ASN A 415 -0.11 -19.61 -15.75
CA ASN A 415 -0.32 -20.40 -14.53
C ASN A 415 -1.17 -19.67 -13.47
N ILE A 416 -2.43 -19.40 -13.82
CA ILE A 416 -3.43 -18.79 -12.93
C ILE A 416 -4.29 -19.90 -12.31
N GLN A 417 -4.06 -20.18 -11.02
CA GLN A 417 -4.66 -21.26 -10.25
C GLN A 417 -5.45 -20.71 -9.04
N VAL A 418 -6.31 -19.72 -9.29
CA VAL A 418 -7.15 -19.11 -8.25
C VAL A 418 -8.57 -19.65 -8.36
N ILE A 419 -9.09 -20.17 -7.25
CA ILE A 419 -10.38 -20.89 -7.21
C ILE A 419 -11.38 -20.21 -6.27
N PRO A 420 -12.67 -20.14 -6.61
CA PRO A 420 -13.70 -19.70 -5.67
C PRO A 420 -13.71 -20.56 -4.40
N GLN A 421 -13.88 -19.96 -3.22
CA GLN A 421 -14.10 -20.69 -1.97
C GLN A 421 -15.37 -21.58 -2.01
N SER A 422 -16.32 -21.25 -2.89
CA SER A 422 -17.51 -22.06 -3.16
C SER A 422 -17.23 -23.29 -4.02
N TYR A 423 -16.04 -23.41 -4.59
CA TYR A 423 -15.70 -24.38 -5.64
C TYR A 423 -16.58 -24.30 -6.90
N ALA A 424 -17.31 -23.19 -7.07
CA ALA A 424 -17.97 -22.90 -8.34
C ALA A 424 -16.92 -22.74 -9.46
N THR A 425 -17.38 -22.82 -10.70
CA THR A 425 -16.52 -22.58 -11.86
C THR A 425 -15.91 -21.18 -11.80
N THR A 426 -14.57 -21.10 -11.81
CA THR A 426 -13.84 -19.82 -11.86
C THR A 426 -14.24 -19.03 -13.10
N GLN A 427 -14.59 -17.76 -12.90
CA GLN A 427 -15.01 -16.85 -13.97
C GLN A 427 -13.94 -15.79 -14.26
N ILE A 428 -14.11 -15.13 -15.40
CA ILE A 428 -13.38 -13.94 -15.83
C ILE A 428 -14.38 -12.90 -16.34
N ASN A 429 -14.15 -11.63 -16.01
CA ASN A 429 -14.77 -10.49 -16.68
C ASN A 429 -13.67 -9.79 -17.49
N CYS A 430 -13.84 -9.72 -18.80
CA CYS A 430 -12.83 -9.18 -19.71
C CYS A 430 -13.48 -8.31 -20.79
N THR A 431 -13.06 -7.07 -20.90
CA THR A 431 -13.60 -6.09 -21.84
C THR A 431 -12.46 -5.39 -22.58
N ASN A 432 -12.57 -5.35 -23.91
CA ASN A 432 -11.65 -4.65 -24.82
C ASN A 432 -10.18 -5.09 -24.74
N LEU A 433 -9.89 -6.35 -24.38
CA LEU A 433 -8.55 -6.93 -24.42
C LEU A 433 -8.42 -7.87 -25.63
N GLU A 434 -8.23 -7.28 -26.80
CA GLU A 434 -8.29 -7.98 -28.09
C GLU A 434 -7.13 -8.96 -28.29
N ALA A 435 -7.42 -10.16 -28.79
CA ALA A 435 -6.40 -11.18 -29.07
C ALA A 435 -5.35 -10.71 -30.08
N ALA A 436 -5.73 -9.88 -31.06
CA ALA A 436 -4.82 -9.35 -32.08
C ALA A 436 -3.67 -8.48 -31.49
N SER A 437 -3.96 -7.75 -30.41
CA SER A 437 -2.98 -6.92 -29.70
C SER A 437 -2.29 -7.68 -28.55
N ASN A 438 -2.71 -8.91 -28.27
CA ASN A 438 -2.27 -9.73 -27.14
C ASN A 438 -2.00 -11.19 -27.60
N PRO A 439 -1.03 -11.42 -28.51
CA PRO A 439 -0.83 -12.73 -29.12
C PRO A 439 -0.42 -13.83 -28.13
N ASN A 440 0.14 -13.46 -26.97
CA ASN A 440 0.60 -14.36 -25.91
C ASN A 440 -0.33 -14.38 -24.69
N LEU A 441 -1.61 -14.05 -24.86
CA LEU A 441 -2.52 -13.79 -23.74
C LEU A 441 -2.62 -14.94 -22.73
N GLY A 442 -2.53 -16.20 -23.18
CA GLY A 442 -2.55 -17.38 -22.29
C GLY A 442 -3.92 -17.72 -21.67
N ILE A 443 -4.94 -16.89 -21.94
CA ILE A 443 -6.35 -17.12 -21.57
C ILE A 443 -7.28 -16.73 -22.72
N VAL A 444 -8.54 -17.12 -22.64
CA VAL A 444 -9.61 -16.62 -23.51
C VAL A 444 -10.28 -15.41 -22.84
N CYS A 445 -10.13 -14.22 -23.41
CA CYS A 445 -10.81 -13.01 -22.95
C CYS A 445 -12.28 -13.02 -23.42
N THR A 446 -13.16 -13.63 -22.64
CA THR A 446 -14.62 -13.58 -22.85
C THR A 446 -15.29 -13.69 -21.49
N ASN A 447 -16.28 -12.84 -21.22
CA ASN A 447 -17.03 -12.92 -19.95
C ASN A 447 -17.61 -14.32 -19.76
N GLY A 448 -17.33 -14.94 -18.62
CA GLY A 448 -17.76 -16.29 -18.32
C GLY A 448 -16.62 -17.15 -17.77
N THR A 449 -16.62 -18.44 -18.09
CA THR A 449 -15.68 -19.40 -17.51
C THR A 449 -14.25 -19.05 -17.92
N LEU A 450 -13.35 -19.00 -16.93
CA LEU A 450 -11.93 -18.82 -17.18
C LEU A 450 -11.38 -20.06 -17.89
N VAL A 451 -10.96 -19.87 -19.14
CA VAL A 451 -10.26 -20.88 -19.94
C VAL A 451 -8.82 -20.44 -20.13
N THR A 452 -7.88 -21.27 -19.69
CA THR A 452 -6.44 -21.11 -19.92
C THR A 452 -6.04 -21.89 -21.15
N ASN A 453 -5.22 -21.30 -22.03
CA ASN A 453 -4.73 -21.94 -23.26
C ASN A 453 -3.51 -22.83 -23.02
#